data_AF-A0A1I4EY62-F1
#
_entry.id   AF-A0A1I4EY62-F1
#
_cell.length_a   1.000
_cell.length_b   1.000
_cell.length_c   1.000
_cell.angle_alpha   90.00
_cell.angle_beta   90.00
_cell.angle_gamma   90.00
#
_symmetry.space_group_name_H-M   'P 1'
#
loop_
_entity.id
_entity.type
_entity.pdbx_description
1 polymer ?
#
loop_
_entity_poly.entity_id
_entity_poly.type
_entity_poly.pdbx_seq_one_letter_code
_entity_poly.pdbx_strand_id
1 'polypeptide(L)' 'MTEAQQRLADVRAAIKDILEKGQSIRKDGRELRRADLDSLRSLEAQYTRDVAAEQLAQRGARNRISYVKI' A
#
# COMPACT_ATOMS: atom_id res chain seq x y z
N MET A 1 11.19 -1.93 -6.91
CA MET A 1 10.00 -1.61 -6.10
C MET A 1 9.73 -0.14 -6.26
N THR A 2 8.52 0.27 -6.67
CA THR A 2 8.12 1.69 -6.60
C THR A 2 7.79 2.07 -5.16
N GLU A 3 7.80 3.37 -4.86
CA GLU A 3 7.49 3.86 -3.52
C GLU A 3 6.08 3.45 -3.06
N ALA A 4 5.08 3.52 -3.96
CA ALA A 4 3.72 3.06 -3.64
C ALA A 4 3.65 1.54 -3.39
N GLN A 5 4.45 0.73 -4.09
CA GLN A 5 4.53 -0.72 -3.83
C GLN A 5 5.12 -1.01 -2.46
N GLN A 6 6.12 -0.23 -2.02
CA GLN A 6 6.69 -0.35 -0.69
C GLN A 6 5.66 0.00 0.39
N ARG A 7 4.95 1.13 0.23
CA ARG A 7 3.89 1.55 1.16
C ARG A 7 2.76 0.50 1.27
N LEU A 8 2.36 -0.12 0.17
CA LEU A 8 1.37 -1.20 0.17
C LEU A 8 1.88 -2.43 0.92
N ALA A 9 3.14 -2.81 0.74
CA ALA A 9 3.75 -3.93 1.44
C ALA A 9 3.81 -3.68 2.95
N ASP A 10 4.16 -2.47 3.38
CA ASP A 10 4.23 -2.10 4.79
C ASP A 10 2.85 -2.13 5.46
N VAL A 11 1.80 -1.65 4.78
CA VAL A 11 0.41 -1.73 5.29
C VAL A 11 -0.04 -3.18 5.43
N ARG A 12 0.25 -4.03 4.43
CA ARG A 12 -0.09 -5.46 4.49
C ARG A 12 0.64 -6.18 5.64
N ALA A 13 1.91 -5.83 5.86
CA ALA A 13 2.66 -6.35 6.98
C ALA A 13 2.01 -5.93 8.31
N ALA A 14 1.62 -4.66 8.46
CA ALA A 14 0.94 -4.17 9.67
C ALA A 14 -0.42 -4.84 9.91
N ILE A 15 -1.23 -5.05 8.86
CA ILE A 15 -2.50 -5.79 8.93
C ILE A 15 -2.26 -7.21 9.42
N LYS A 16 -1.30 -7.93 8.81
CA LYS A 16 -0.96 -9.29 9.22
C LYS A 16 -0.54 -9.34 10.70
N ASP A 17 0.28 -8.40 11.11
CA ASP A 17 0.77 -8.29 12.50
C ASP A 17 -0.37 -8.08 13.50
N ILE A 18 -1.40 -7.29 13.13
CA ILE A 18 -2.61 -7.08 13.94
C ILE A 18 -3.48 -8.33 13.95
N LEU A 19 -3.62 -9.03 12.83
CA LEU A 19 -4.39 -10.29 12.77
C LEU A 19 -3.75 -11.39 13.61
N GLU A 20 -2.42 -11.42 13.70
CA GLU A 20 -1.68 -12.43 14.49
C GLU A 20 -1.59 -12.07 15.98
N LYS A 21 -1.33 -10.80 16.32
CA LYS A 21 -1.01 -10.37 17.70
C LYS A 21 -2.15 -9.61 18.38
N GLY A 22 -3.19 -9.27 17.65
CA GLY A 22 -4.26 -8.40 18.11
C GLY A 22 -3.90 -6.91 18.09
N GLN A 23 -4.91 -6.06 18.29
CA GLN A 23 -4.78 -4.61 18.25
C GLN A 23 -4.20 -4.01 19.54
N SER A 24 -4.19 -4.75 20.65
CA SER A 24 -3.74 -4.26 21.95
C SER A 24 -2.71 -5.23 22.54
N ILE A 25 -1.55 -4.70 22.94
CA ILE A 25 -0.52 -5.46 23.64
C ILE A 25 -0.37 -4.86 25.03
N ARG A 26 -0.54 -5.70 26.05
CA ARG A 26 -0.30 -5.31 27.45
C ARG A 26 1.09 -5.80 27.86
N LYS A 27 1.98 -4.88 28.24
CA LYS A 27 3.34 -5.20 28.67
C LYS A 27 3.72 -4.34 29.87
N ASP A 28 4.18 -4.97 30.95
CA ASP A 28 4.68 -4.29 32.16
C ASP A 28 3.70 -3.26 32.74
N GLY A 29 2.40 -3.60 32.75
CA GLY A 29 1.34 -2.71 33.22
C GLY A 29 0.95 -1.57 32.25
N ARG A 30 1.61 -1.47 31.09
CA ARG A 30 1.29 -0.51 30.03
C ARG A 30 0.51 -1.20 28.91
N GLU A 31 -0.51 -0.52 28.42
CA GLU A 31 -1.29 -0.96 27.26
C GLU A 31 -0.86 -0.15 26.04
N LEU A 32 -0.34 -0.84 25.03
CA LEU A 32 -0.02 -0.24 23.73
C LEU A 32 -1.09 -0.67 22.73
N ARG A 33 -1.81 0.31 22.19
CA ARG A 33 -2.80 0.09 21.15
C ARG A 33 -2.20 0.37 19.78
N ARG A 34 -2.26 -0.62 18.90
CA ARG A 34 -1.90 -0.52 17.48
C ARG A 34 -2.99 0.28 16.75
N ALA A 35 -2.70 0.65 15.50
CA ALA A 35 -3.69 1.28 14.63
C ALA A 35 -4.94 0.40 14.46
N ASP A 36 -6.09 1.05 14.24
CA ASP A 36 -7.34 0.34 14.02
C ASP A 36 -7.32 -0.42 12.67
N LEU A 37 -7.79 -1.67 12.69
CA LEU A 37 -7.74 -2.58 11.54
C LEU A 37 -8.52 -2.02 10.35
N ASP A 38 -9.69 -1.41 10.59
CA ASP A 38 -10.52 -0.83 9.54
C ASP A 38 -9.84 0.34 8.81
N SER A 39 -9.11 1.17 9.56
CA SER A 39 -8.30 2.26 8.99
C SER A 39 -7.19 1.72 8.09
N LEU A 40 -6.51 0.64 8.51
CA LEU A 40 -5.47 0.01 7.70
C LEU A 40 -6.03 -0.67 6.44
N ARG A 41 -7.20 -1.32 6.53
CA ARG A 41 -7.87 -1.91 5.36
C ARG A 41 -8.30 -0.83 4.35
N SER A 42 -8.73 0.32 4.85
CA SER A 42 -9.06 1.48 3.99
C SER A 42 -7.82 2.01 3.26
N LEU A 43 -6.68 2.14 3.96
CA LEU A 43 -5.41 2.53 3.37
C LEU A 43 -4.90 1.50 2.34
N GLU A 44 -5.05 0.21 2.61
CA GLU A 44 -4.68 -0.85 1.66
C GLU A 44 -5.45 -0.70 0.34
N ALA A 45 -6.77 -0.46 0.41
CA ALA A 45 -7.60 -0.26 -0.77
C ALA A 45 -7.16 0.98 -1.57
N GLN A 46 -6.78 2.05 -0.90
CA GLN A 46 -6.29 3.27 -1.55
C GLN A 46 -4.93 3.05 -2.23
N TYR A 47 -3.95 2.51 -1.52
CA TYR A 47 -2.62 2.27 -2.10
C TYR A 47 -2.64 1.22 -3.20
N THR A 48 -3.56 0.25 -3.17
CA THR A 48 -3.73 -0.69 -4.29
C THR A 48 -4.16 0.04 -5.57
N ARG A 49 -5.02 1.06 -5.45
CA ARG A 49 -5.42 1.89 -6.60
C ARG A 49 -4.25 2.76 -7.09
N ASP A 50 -3.49 3.34 -6.17
CA ASP A 50 -2.34 4.18 -6.52
C ASP A 50 -1.24 3.38 -7.23
N VAL A 51 -0.94 2.17 -6.73
CA VAL A 51 0.00 1.25 -7.41
C VAL A 51 -0.49 0.88 -8.80
N ALA A 52 -1.79 0.62 -8.98
CA ALA A 52 -2.35 0.33 -10.30
C ALA A 52 -2.23 1.54 -11.24
N ALA A 53 -2.50 2.75 -10.74
CA ALA A 53 -2.33 3.99 -11.50
C ALA A 53 -0.86 4.23 -11.88
N GLU A 54 0.10 4.03 -10.96
CA GLU A 54 1.53 4.15 -11.24
C GLU A 54 1.99 3.13 -12.30
N GLN A 55 1.52 1.88 -12.22
CA GLN A 55 1.85 0.85 -13.20
C GLN A 55 1.27 1.18 -14.59
N LEU A 56 0.05 1.71 -14.64
CA LEU A 56 -0.57 2.18 -15.88
C LEU A 56 0.18 3.38 -16.46
N ALA A 57 0.58 4.35 -15.63
CA ALA A 57 1.38 5.50 -16.06
C ALA A 57 2.74 5.09 -16.62
N GLN A 58 3.44 4.15 -15.96
CA GLN A 58 4.70 3.58 -16.47
C GLN A 58 4.51 2.85 -17.80
N ARG A 59 3.37 2.18 -18.02
CA ARG A 59 3.07 1.48 -19.28
C ARG A 59 2.57 2.42 -20.38
N GLY A 60 1.86 3.48 -20.03
CA GLY A 60 1.24 4.46 -20.93
C GLY A 60 2.16 5.59 -21.40
N ALA A 61 3.32 5.79 -20.75
CA ALA A 61 4.30 6.82 -21.13
C ALA A 61 5.08 6.53 -22.44
N ARG A 62 4.77 5.45 -23.19
CA ARG A 62 5.27 5.28 -24.55
C ARG A 62 4.40 6.08 -25.52
N ASN A 63 4.69 7.38 -25.58
CA ASN A 63 4.17 8.28 -26.60
C ASN A 63 4.58 7.75 -27.99
N ARG A 64 3.68 7.07 -28.71
CA ARG A 64 3.91 6.61 -30.10
C ARG A 64 3.81 7.81 -31.04
N ILE A 65 4.86 8.63 -31.08
CA ILE A 65 5.08 9.54 -32.20
C ILE A 65 5.90 8.78 -33.25
N SER A 66 5.22 7.93 -34.01
CA SER A 66 5.76 7.42 -35.28
C SER A 66 5.50 8.48 -36.34
N TYR A 67 6.51 9.31 -36.62
CA TYR A 67 6.55 10.07 -37.87
C TYR A 67 6.59 9.07 -39.04
N VAL A 68 5.42 8.76 -39.60
CA VAL A 68 5.35 8.25 -40.97
C VAL A 68 5.61 9.45 -41.86
N LYS A 69 6.84 9.55 -42.39
CA LYS A 69 7.18 10.55 -43.39
C LYS A 69 6.93 9.94 -44.77
N ILE A 70 5.97 10.55 -45.48
CA ILE A 70 5.64 10.37 -46.90
C ILE A 70 6.81 10.84 -47.76
#